data_AF-I4B1P2-F1
#
_entry.id   AF-I4B1P2-F1
#
_cell.length_a   1.000
_cell.length_b   1.000
_cell.length_c   1.000
_cell.angle_alpha   90.00
_cell.angle_beta   90.00
_cell.angle_gamma   90.00
#
_symmetry.space_group_name_H-M   'P 1'
#
loop_
_entity.id
_entity.type
_entity.pdbx_description
1 polymer ?
#
loop_
_entity_poly.entity_id
_entity_poly.type
_entity_poly.pdbx_seq_one_letter_code
_entity_poly.pdbx_strand_id
1 'polypeptide(L)'
;MQGDREQSVWRKDQPDYLVHSYVQLCALAMLTWVGYAPKRKGRALIIGLGGGILCRFLRRHFPNVEIEACEPDAKVIAIAREHFALDPKVMVHCADGRTHMSGRTGKYDIVLLDAFDSTYVPANLMTYEFLQLVKQRLAPGGIFISNTWVLPEITAHEDATYISVFGSAWDIRRRPNIDGNRILLINGGAANSADALYDLLAARTAELDIRTKFHSTPRKPGERRMLSYSEMAERLAIRPVVMPEDGRIMNDMNIKRIRAQSSFDV
;
A
#
# COMPACT_ATOMS: atom_id res chain seq x y z
N MET A 1 22.87 12.26 13.81
CA MET A 1 21.98 11.41 14.63
C MET A 1 20.84 10.95 13.73
N GLN A 2 20.94 9.72 13.23
CA GLN A 2 19.94 9.13 12.35
C GLN A 2 18.75 8.76 13.23
N GLY A 3 17.69 9.57 13.19
CA GLY A 3 16.51 9.35 14.04
C GLY A 3 15.87 8.01 13.71
N ASP A 4 15.63 7.20 14.73
CA ASP A 4 14.79 6.00 14.66
C ASP A 4 13.50 6.36 13.93
N ARG A 5 13.36 5.94 12.67
CA ARG A 5 12.13 6.13 11.92
C ARG A 5 11.14 5.10 12.44
N GLU A 6 10.18 5.56 13.24
CA GLU A 6 9.06 4.76 13.71
C GLU A 6 8.26 4.19 12.52
N GLN A 7 8.45 2.90 12.22
CA GLN A 7 7.85 2.24 11.04
C GLN A 7 6.42 1.73 11.29
N SER A 8 6.04 1.48 12.54
CA SER A 8 4.72 0.95 12.90
C SER A 8 4.32 1.33 14.32
N VAL A 9 3.09 1.82 14.48
CA VAL A 9 2.47 2.09 15.77
C VAL A 9 1.12 1.37 15.86
N TRP A 10 0.90 0.70 16.98
CA TRP A 10 -0.38 0.09 17.32
C TRP A 10 -0.87 0.57 18.69
N ARG A 11 -2.12 1.03 18.73
CA ARG A 11 -2.81 1.41 19.96
C ARG A 11 -3.64 0.24 20.47
N LYS A 12 -3.25 -0.33 21.61
CA LYS A 12 -3.93 -1.51 22.19
C LYS A 12 -5.39 -1.23 22.60
N ASP A 13 -5.65 -0.01 23.05
CA ASP A 13 -6.98 0.48 23.45
C ASP A 13 -7.88 0.82 22.24
N GLN A 14 -7.27 1.08 21.08
CA GLN A 14 -7.95 1.42 19.83
C GLN A 14 -7.33 0.63 18.66
N PRO A 15 -7.54 -0.69 18.60
CA PRO A 15 -6.80 -1.56 17.68
C PRO A 15 -7.10 -1.31 16.20
N ASP A 16 -8.22 -0.65 15.89
CA ASP A 16 -8.62 -0.24 14.54
C ASP A 16 -8.09 1.16 14.18
N TYR A 17 -7.36 1.83 15.10
CA TYR A 17 -6.77 3.15 14.85
C TYR A 17 -5.51 3.02 13.99
N LEU A 18 -5.60 3.45 12.73
CA LEU A 18 -4.48 3.54 11.81
C LEU A 18 -3.69 4.82 12.10
N VAL A 19 -2.54 4.71 12.76
CA VAL A 19 -1.77 5.89 13.22
C VAL A 19 -1.07 6.63 12.08
N HIS A 20 -0.33 5.90 11.25
CA HIS A 20 0.45 6.52 10.18
C HIS A 20 -0.42 6.83 8.95
N SER A 21 -0.11 7.95 8.29
CA SER A 21 -0.84 8.39 7.10
C SER A 21 -0.71 7.40 5.93
N TYR A 22 0.44 6.76 5.73
CA TYR A 22 0.62 5.78 4.66
C TYR A 22 -0.29 4.55 4.85
N VAL A 23 -0.42 4.08 6.10
CA VAL A 23 -1.31 2.95 6.45
C VAL A 23 -2.76 3.31 6.13
N GLN A 24 -3.18 4.55 6.45
CA GLN A 24 -4.50 5.06 6.10
C GLN A 24 -4.71 5.08 4.57
N LEU A 25 -3.72 5.56 3.80
CA LEU A 25 -3.81 5.58 2.34
C LEU A 25 -3.86 4.18 1.73
N CYS A 26 -3.03 3.25 2.21
CA CYS A 26 -3.06 1.84 1.78
C CYS A 26 -4.41 1.19 2.11
N ALA A 27 -4.95 1.43 3.30
CA ALA A 27 -6.26 0.94 3.72
C ALA A 27 -7.39 1.45 2.80
N LEU A 28 -7.36 2.74 2.45
CA LEU A 28 -8.31 3.32 1.49
C LEU A 28 -8.15 2.70 0.10
N ALA A 29 -6.91 2.53 -0.38
CA ALA A 29 -6.65 1.88 -1.67
C ALA A 29 -7.15 0.43 -1.70
N MET A 30 -7.07 -0.33 -0.60
CA MET A 30 -7.63 -1.69 -0.53
C MET A 30 -9.16 -1.72 -0.73
N LEU A 31 -9.88 -0.67 -0.32
CA LEU A 31 -11.33 -0.57 -0.49
C LEU A 31 -11.75 -0.44 -1.96
N THR A 32 -10.83 -0.14 -2.87
CA THR A 32 -11.12 -0.05 -4.31
C THR A 32 -11.20 -1.43 -4.96
N TRP A 33 -10.83 -2.51 -4.27
CA TRP A 33 -10.98 -3.86 -4.80
C TRP A 33 -12.46 -4.20 -5.00
N VAL A 34 -12.83 -4.60 -6.22
CA VAL A 34 -14.22 -4.93 -6.59
C VAL A 34 -14.82 -6.04 -5.73
N GLY A 35 -13.99 -6.94 -5.19
CA GLY A 35 -14.41 -8.02 -4.29
C GLY A 35 -14.77 -7.59 -2.87
N TYR A 36 -14.52 -6.32 -2.49
CA TYR A 36 -14.99 -5.75 -1.22
C TYR A 36 -16.52 -5.77 -1.13
N ALA A 37 -17.22 -5.30 -2.17
CA ALA A 37 -18.68 -5.15 -2.19
C ALA A 37 -19.45 -6.44 -1.88
N PRO A 38 -19.11 -7.60 -2.47
CA PRO A 38 -19.81 -8.84 -2.20
C PRO A 38 -19.19 -9.66 -1.06
N LYS A 39 -18.24 -9.12 -0.27
CA LYS A 39 -17.44 -9.91 0.71
C LYS A 39 -16.86 -11.18 0.08
N ARG A 40 -16.34 -11.05 -1.14
CA ARG A 40 -15.86 -12.19 -1.95
C ARG A 40 -14.73 -12.91 -1.23
N LYS A 41 -14.61 -14.22 -1.46
CA LYS A 41 -13.35 -14.91 -1.22
C LYS A 41 -12.28 -14.30 -2.11
N GLY A 42 -11.07 -14.16 -1.58
CA GLY A 42 -9.94 -13.67 -2.35
C GLY A 42 -8.63 -13.97 -1.67
N ARG A 43 -7.53 -13.58 -2.32
CA ARG A 43 -6.18 -13.74 -1.79
C ARG A 43 -5.44 -12.42 -1.82
N ALA A 44 -4.84 -12.06 -0.68
CA ALA A 44 -3.99 -10.89 -0.55
C ALA A 44 -2.54 -11.31 -0.32
N LEU A 45 -1.61 -10.67 -1.02
CA LEU A 45 -0.18 -10.72 -0.74
C LEU A 45 0.29 -9.34 -0.29
N ILE A 46 0.90 -9.28 0.89
CA ILE A 46 1.65 -8.11 1.36
C ILE A 46 3.15 -8.39 1.22
N ILE A 47 3.87 -7.52 0.52
CA ILE A 47 5.32 -7.54 0.42
C ILE A 47 5.84 -6.49 1.38
N GLY A 48 6.55 -6.94 2.42
CA GLY A 48 6.75 -6.21 3.67
C GLY A 48 5.74 -6.66 4.73
N LEU A 49 6.09 -6.46 6.01
CA LEU A 49 5.18 -6.75 7.13
C LEU A 49 5.10 -5.62 8.15
N GLY A 50 6.25 -5.05 8.54
CA GLY A 50 6.33 -4.13 9.67
C GLY A 50 5.68 -4.72 10.93
N GLY A 51 4.86 -3.94 11.64
CA GLY A 51 4.05 -4.43 12.76
C GLY A 51 2.79 -5.20 12.35
N GLY A 52 2.55 -5.44 11.06
CA GLY A 52 1.38 -6.20 10.59
C GLY A 52 0.05 -5.43 10.64
N ILE A 53 0.08 -4.09 10.68
CA ILE A 53 -1.12 -3.24 10.78
C ILE A 53 -2.03 -3.41 9.55
N LEU A 54 -1.46 -3.49 8.35
CA LEU A 54 -2.23 -3.68 7.11
C LEU A 54 -2.80 -5.10 7.00
N CYS A 55 -2.10 -6.11 7.55
CA CYS A 55 -2.66 -7.46 7.70
C CYS A 55 -3.88 -7.44 8.63
N ARG A 56 -3.80 -6.72 9.77
CA ARG A 56 -4.91 -6.56 10.71
C ARG A 56 -6.11 -5.87 10.06
N PHE A 57 -5.88 -4.80 9.30
CA PHE A 57 -6.92 -4.11 8.54
C PHE A 57 -7.62 -5.07 7.56
N LEU A 58 -6.85 -5.78 6.72
CA LEU A 58 -7.42 -6.80 5.83
C LEU A 58 -8.18 -7.88 6.61
N ARG A 59 -7.67 -8.31 7.76
CA ARG A 59 -8.32 -9.36 8.54
C ARG A 59 -9.67 -8.95 9.09
N ARG A 60 -9.78 -7.69 9.52
CA ARG A 60 -10.98 -7.08 10.06
C ARG A 60 -12.03 -6.79 9.00
N HIS A 61 -11.61 -6.33 7.83
CA HIS A 61 -12.53 -5.75 6.82
C HIS A 61 -12.74 -6.63 5.58
N PHE A 62 -11.85 -7.60 5.35
CA PHE A 62 -11.92 -8.58 4.28
C PHE A 62 -11.87 -9.99 4.90
N PRO A 63 -12.91 -10.41 5.65
CA PRO A 63 -12.86 -11.62 6.47
C PRO A 63 -12.71 -12.91 5.66
N ASN A 64 -13.08 -12.89 4.38
CA ASN A 64 -13.00 -14.03 3.46
C ASN A 64 -11.73 -14.02 2.59
N VAL A 65 -10.82 -13.07 2.83
CA VAL A 65 -9.56 -12.97 2.07
C VAL A 65 -8.44 -13.72 2.80
N GLU A 66 -7.84 -14.70 2.16
CA GLU A 66 -6.62 -15.33 2.68
C GLU A 66 -5.47 -14.30 2.60
N ILE A 67 -4.72 -14.10 3.68
CA ILE A 67 -3.62 -13.13 3.71
C ILE A 67 -2.30 -13.89 3.80
N GLU A 68 -1.42 -13.58 2.86
CA GLU A 68 -0.01 -13.92 2.90
C GLU A 68 0.83 -12.65 3.02
N ALA A 69 1.93 -12.72 3.76
CA ALA A 69 2.92 -11.64 3.86
C ALA A 69 4.32 -12.19 3.62
N CYS A 70 5.20 -11.38 3.02
CA CYS A 70 6.62 -11.68 2.84
C CYS A 70 7.44 -10.66 3.61
N GLU A 71 8.30 -11.13 4.51
CA GLU A 71 9.20 -10.29 5.30
C GLU A 71 10.57 -10.96 5.37
N PRO A 72 11.64 -10.39 4.82
CA PRO A 72 12.96 -11.02 4.85
C PRO A 72 13.59 -11.05 6.25
N ASP A 73 13.22 -10.17 7.18
CA ASP A 73 13.78 -10.16 8.54
C ASP A 73 12.91 -10.96 9.54
N ALA A 74 13.41 -12.14 9.93
CA ALA A 74 12.78 -12.99 10.93
C ALA A 74 12.52 -12.28 12.27
N LYS A 75 13.34 -11.27 12.64
CA LYS A 75 13.13 -10.48 13.86
C LYS A 75 11.90 -9.60 13.75
N VAL A 76 11.65 -9.00 12.58
CA VAL A 76 10.42 -8.20 12.33
C VAL A 76 9.20 -9.10 12.45
N ILE A 77 9.26 -10.32 11.92
CA ILE A 77 8.18 -11.31 12.07
C ILE A 77 7.92 -11.63 13.54
N ALA A 78 8.97 -11.91 14.32
CA ALA A 78 8.86 -12.18 15.75
C ALA A 78 8.21 -11.00 16.49
N ILE A 79 8.69 -9.77 16.24
CA ILE A 79 8.14 -8.54 16.83
C ILE A 79 6.65 -8.37 16.47
N ALA A 80 6.27 -8.59 15.21
CA ALA A 80 4.89 -8.48 14.78
C ALA A 80 3.97 -9.47 15.52
N ARG A 81 4.45 -10.67 15.81
CA ARG A 81 3.73 -11.69 16.57
C ARG A 81 3.65 -11.37 18.06
N GLU A 82 4.79 -11.08 18.68
CA GLU A 82 4.95 -10.94 20.13
C GLU A 82 4.41 -9.60 20.65
N HIS A 83 4.65 -8.51 19.92
CA HIS A 83 4.33 -7.15 20.39
C HIS A 83 3.13 -6.53 19.68
N PHE A 84 2.87 -6.89 18.43
CA PHE A 84 1.76 -6.36 17.64
C PHE A 84 0.58 -7.33 17.46
N ALA A 85 0.64 -8.50 18.12
CA ALA A 85 -0.43 -9.50 18.12
C ALA A 85 -0.95 -9.83 16.71
N LEU A 86 -0.04 -10.01 15.75
CA LEU A 86 -0.39 -10.41 14.38
C LEU A 86 -1.15 -11.74 14.39
N ASP A 87 -2.33 -11.76 13.75
CA ASP A 87 -3.23 -12.91 13.72
C ASP A 87 -2.51 -14.17 13.17
N PRO A 88 -2.47 -15.29 13.91
CA PRO A 88 -1.80 -16.53 13.49
C PRO A 88 -2.31 -17.10 12.15
N LYS A 89 -3.50 -16.72 11.69
CA LYS A 89 -4.03 -17.09 10.37
C LYS A 89 -3.39 -16.34 9.20
N VAL A 90 -2.66 -15.25 9.47
CA VAL A 90 -1.83 -14.60 8.45
C VAL A 90 -0.62 -15.49 8.19
N MET A 91 -0.47 -15.97 6.97
CA MET A 91 0.68 -16.76 6.56
C MET A 91 1.86 -15.83 6.28
N VAL A 92 2.90 -15.88 7.11
CA VAL A 92 4.09 -15.04 6.93
C VAL A 92 5.24 -15.91 6.43
N HIS A 93 5.83 -15.52 5.31
CA HIS A 93 6.98 -16.16 4.71
C HIS A 93 8.23 -15.32 5.00
N CYS A 94 9.23 -15.93 5.62
CA CYS A 94 10.52 -15.30 5.85
C CYS A 94 11.32 -15.26 4.53
N ALA A 95 11.00 -14.32 3.66
CA ALA A 95 11.53 -14.27 2.29
C ALA A 95 11.42 -12.86 1.69
N ASP A 96 12.29 -12.58 0.74
CA ASP A 96 12.13 -11.44 -0.18
C ASP A 96 10.87 -11.63 -1.06
N GLY A 97 10.13 -10.53 -1.27
CA GLY A 97 8.85 -10.56 -1.98
C GLY A 97 8.97 -11.00 -3.45
N ARG A 98 10.01 -10.55 -4.16
CA ARG A 98 10.23 -10.95 -5.57
C ARG A 98 10.59 -12.42 -5.68
N THR A 99 11.42 -12.91 -4.77
CA THR A 99 11.79 -14.33 -4.68
C THR A 99 10.55 -15.19 -4.42
N HIS A 100 9.71 -14.78 -3.48
CA HIS A 100 8.46 -15.47 -3.16
C HIS A 100 7.50 -15.53 -4.37
N MET A 101 7.31 -14.43 -5.09
CA MET A 101 6.41 -14.38 -6.24
C MET A 101 6.91 -15.20 -7.44
N SER A 102 8.23 -15.26 -7.64
CA SER A 102 8.86 -15.99 -8.75
C SER A 102 8.60 -17.50 -8.64
N GLY A 103 8.62 -18.04 -7.42
CA GLY A 103 8.45 -19.48 -7.16
C GLY A 103 7.00 -19.97 -7.16
N ARG A 104 6.02 -19.14 -7.50
CA ARG A 104 4.58 -19.47 -7.37
C ARG A 104 3.83 -19.19 -8.65
N THR A 105 2.72 -19.88 -8.87
CA THR A 105 1.83 -19.66 -10.04
C THR A 105 0.46 -19.10 -9.66
N GLY A 106 0.15 -19.03 -8.36
CA GLY A 106 -1.12 -18.54 -7.84
C GLY A 106 -1.40 -17.09 -8.19
N LYS A 107 -2.69 -16.75 -8.22
CA LYS A 107 -3.17 -15.38 -8.44
C LYS A 107 -3.61 -14.72 -7.12
N TYR A 108 -3.42 -13.41 -7.04
CA TYR A 108 -3.82 -12.55 -5.94
C TYR A 108 -4.83 -11.51 -6.41
N ASP A 109 -5.82 -11.25 -5.57
CA ASP A 109 -6.81 -10.20 -5.75
C ASP A 109 -6.32 -8.85 -5.24
N ILE A 110 -5.45 -8.88 -4.23
CA ILE A 110 -4.80 -7.70 -3.66
C ILE A 110 -3.31 -8.00 -3.56
N VAL A 111 -2.48 -7.19 -4.21
CA VAL A 111 -1.03 -7.17 -3.95
C VAL A 111 -0.70 -5.80 -3.36
N LEU A 112 -0.05 -5.78 -2.21
CA LEU A 112 0.44 -4.56 -1.57
C LEU A 112 1.96 -4.64 -1.47
N LEU A 113 2.66 -3.65 -2.01
CA LEU A 113 4.07 -3.41 -1.77
C LEU A 113 4.23 -2.30 -0.73
N ASP A 114 4.70 -2.68 0.44
CA ASP A 114 5.00 -1.80 1.58
C ASP A 114 6.34 -2.22 2.20
N ALA A 115 7.39 -2.13 1.39
CA ALA A 115 8.74 -2.54 1.76
C ALA A 115 9.71 -1.37 1.57
N PHE A 116 10.44 -1.03 2.63
CA PHE A 116 11.45 0.02 2.64
C PHE A 116 12.75 -0.54 3.22
N ASP A 117 13.87 -0.23 2.58
CA ASP A 117 15.20 -0.36 3.16
C ASP A 117 15.57 0.92 3.94
N SER A 118 16.84 1.10 4.31
CA SER A 118 17.30 2.30 5.02
C SER A 118 17.09 3.60 4.25
N THR A 119 16.93 3.52 2.93
CA THR A 119 16.88 4.68 2.04
C THR A 119 15.53 4.80 1.31
N TYR A 120 15.04 3.73 0.68
CA TYR A 120 13.79 3.74 -0.09
C TYR A 120 13.20 2.34 -0.36
N VAL A 121 12.26 2.18 -1.30
CA VAL A 121 11.79 0.86 -1.77
C VAL A 121 12.98 0.07 -2.37
N PRO A 122 13.20 -1.20 -1.98
CA PRO A 122 14.29 -2.02 -2.50
C PRO A 122 14.33 -2.06 -4.03
N ALA A 123 15.52 -1.87 -4.60
CA ALA A 123 15.72 -1.68 -6.05
C ALA A 123 15.10 -2.80 -6.88
N ASN A 124 15.24 -4.05 -6.41
CA ASN A 124 14.71 -5.25 -7.07
C ASN A 124 13.16 -5.31 -7.10
N LEU A 125 12.47 -4.51 -6.29
CA LEU A 125 11.00 -4.40 -6.20
C LEU A 125 10.44 -3.19 -6.97
N MET A 126 11.29 -2.44 -7.66
CA MET A 126 10.90 -1.28 -8.47
C MET A 126 11.04 -1.54 -9.98
N THR A 127 11.58 -2.68 -10.37
CA THR A 127 11.95 -2.94 -11.77
C THR A 127 10.75 -3.35 -12.62
N TYR A 128 10.87 -3.08 -13.92
CA TYR A 128 9.96 -3.54 -14.96
C TYR A 128 9.69 -5.04 -14.83
N GLU A 129 10.73 -5.85 -14.63
CA GLU A 129 10.64 -7.30 -14.49
C GLU A 129 9.81 -7.71 -13.25
N PHE A 130 10.02 -7.03 -12.12
CA PHE A 130 9.22 -7.27 -10.93
C PHE A 130 7.76 -6.86 -11.14
N LEU A 131 7.51 -5.70 -11.73
CA LEU A 131 6.15 -5.24 -12.00
C LEU A 131 5.44 -6.15 -13.01
N GLN A 132 6.14 -6.69 -14.02
CA GLN A 132 5.61 -7.71 -14.91
C GLN A 132 5.23 -8.98 -14.15
N LEU A 133 6.07 -9.41 -13.21
CA LEU A 133 5.76 -10.55 -12.33
C LEU A 133 4.51 -10.27 -11.49
N VAL A 134 4.38 -9.07 -10.90
CA VAL A 134 3.16 -8.66 -10.19
C VAL A 134 1.95 -8.75 -11.12
N LYS A 135 2.01 -8.17 -12.32
CA LYS A 135 0.93 -8.24 -13.32
C LYS A 135 0.55 -9.69 -13.66
N GLN A 136 1.54 -10.57 -13.81
CA GLN A 136 1.33 -12.00 -14.06
C GLN A 136 0.75 -12.75 -12.85
N ARG A 137 0.82 -12.20 -11.64
CA ARG A 137 0.25 -12.79 -10.43
C ARG A 137 -1.05 -12.11 -9.99
N LEU A 138 -1.50 -11.03 -10.63
CA LEU A 138 -2.82 -10.48 -10.39
C LEU A 138 -3.92 -11.34 -11.04
N ALA A 139 -5.00 -11.53 -10.29
CA ALA A 139 -6.27 -12.04 -10.80
C ALA A 139 -6.97 -10.97 -11.67
N PRO A 140 -7.88 -11.35 -12.58
CA PRO A 140 -8.75 -10.38 -13.25
C PRO A 140 -9.51 -9.53 -12.24
N GLY A 141 -9.45 -8.21 -12.36
CA GLY A 141 -10.03 -7.28 -11.38
C GLY A 141 -9.25 -7.14 -10.07
N GLY A 142 -8.07 -7.78 -9.98
CA GLY A 142 -7.16 -7.62 -8.85
C GLY A 142 -6.50 -6.24 -8.85
N ILE A 143 -6.14 -5.77 -7.66
CA ILE A 143 -5.50 -4.47 -7.46
C ILE A 143 -4.05 -4.63 -7.02
N PHE A 144 -3.21 -3.70 -7.45
CA PHE A 144 -1.85 -3.54 -6.95
C PHE A 144 -1.69 -2.17 -6.31
N ILE A 145 -1.16 -2.15 -5.10
CA ILE A 145 -0.96 -0.97 -4.28
C ILE A 145 0.53 -0.91 -3.96
N SER A 146 1.19 0.20 -4.24
CA SER A 146 2.58 0.41 -3.84
C SER A 146 2.70 1.69 -3.02
N ASN A 147 3.24 1.56 -1.81
CA ASN A 147 3.60 2.68 -0.96
C ASN A 147 4.99 3.18 -1.35
N THR A 148 5.08 4.42 -1.81
CA THR A 148 6.32 5.07 -2.27
C THR A 148 6.38 6.51 -1.74
N TRP A 149 7.43 7.28 -2.06
CA TRP A 149 7.51 8.71 -1.72
C TRP A 149 7.59 9.57 -2.97
N VAL A 150 7.13 10.82 -2.85
CA VAL A 150 7.27 11.82 -3.90
C VAL A 150 8.67 12.41 -3.84
N LEU A 151 9.46 12.12 -4.86
CA LEU A 151 10.89 12.38 -4.88
C LEU A 151 11.32 12.78 -6.30
N PRO A 152 11.85 14.01 -6.50
CA PRO A 152 12.17 14.53 -7.83
C PRO A 152 13.06 13.60 -8.67
N GLU A 153 13.97 12.87 -8.04
CA GLU A 153 15.00 12.07 -8.69
C GLU A 153 14.50 10.71 -9.19
N ILE A 154 13.38 10.20 -8.68
CA ILE A 154 12.90 8.84 -8.98
C ILE A 154 11.44 8.76 -9.39
N THR A 155 10.59 9.75 -9.06
CA THR A 155 9.14 9.69 -9.32
C THR A 155 8.82 9.53 -10.81
N ALA A 156 9.50 10.27 -11.69
CA ALA A 156 9.28 10.14 -13.14
C ALA A 156 9.68 8.76 -13.66
N HIS A 157 10.73 8.15 -13.09
CA HIS A 157 11.17 6.81 -13.45
C HIS A 157 10.19 5.73 -12.96
N GLU A 158 9.67 5.87 -11.74
CA GLU A 158 8.58 5.05 -11.23
C GLU A 158 7.36 5.11 -12.14
N ASP A 159 6.89 6.32 -12.44
CA ASP A 159 5.68 6.53 -13.24
C ASP A 159 5.80 5.91 -14.63
N ALA A 160 6.91 6.15 -15.31
CA ALA A 160 7.19 5.53 -16.61
C ALA A 160 7.19 4.00 -16.54
N THR A 161 7.80 3.43 -15.50
CA THR A 161 7.89 1.97 -15.33
C THR A 161 6.51 1.37 -15.05
N TYR A 162 5.74 1.95 -14.14
CA TYR A 162 4.38 1.49 -13.82
C TYR A 162 3.44 1.58 -15.03
N ILE A 163 3.43 2.71 -15.73
CA ILE A 163 2.61 2.88 -16.93
C ILE A 163 3.05 1.92 -18.04
N SER A 164 4.34 1.68 -18.24
CA SER A 164 4.82 0.75 -19.26
C SER A 164 4.35 -0.70 -19.04
N VAL A 165 4.13 -1.10 -17.78
CA VAL A 165 3.69 -2.46 -17.43
C VAL A 165 2.17 -2.56 -17.38
N PHE A 166 1.49 -1.64 -16.70
CA PHE A 166 0.06 -1.74 -16.40
C PHE A 166 -0.83 -0.95 -17.36
N GLY A 167 -0.27 0.01 -18.10
CA GLY A 167 -0.99 0.88 -19.02
C GLY A 167 -1.66 2.08 -18.35
N SER A 168 -2.12 1.94 -17.10
CA SER A 168 -2.67 3.03 -16.29
C SER A 168 -2.40 2.81 -14.80
N ALA A 169 -2.29 3.91 -14.06
CA ALA A 169 -2.14 3.92 -12.62
C ALA A 169 -2.75 5.20 -12.02
N TRP A 170 -3.07 5.17 -10.73
CA TRP A 170 -3.52 6.32 -9.96
C TRP A 170 -2.47 6.70 -8.92
N ASP A 171 -2.24 8.00 -8.77
CA ASP A 171 -1.45 8.60 -7.70
C ASP A 171 -2.41 9.10 -6.62
N ILE A 172 -2.35 8.50 -5.43
CA ILE A 172 -3.17 8.86 -4.28
C ILE A 172 -2.28 9.43 -3.18
N ARG A 173 -2.57 10.68 -2.78
CA ARG A 173 -1.86 11.40 -1.72
C ARG A 173 -2.83 11.98 -0.71
N ARG A 174 -2.32 12.37 0.46
CA ARG A 174 -3.11 13.01 1.51
C ARG A 174 -2.90 14.53 1.53
N ARG A 175 -3.98 15.31 1.54
CA ARG A 175 -3.94 16.76 1.76
C ARG A 175 -3.84 17.11 3.26
N PRO A 176 -3.23 18.25 3.63
CA PRO A 176 -2.53 19.19 2.73
C PRO A 176 -1.11 18.72 2.33
N ASN A 177 -0.56 17.72 3.01
CA ASN A 177 0.85 17.29 2.87
C ASN A 177 1.00 16.27 1.73
N ILE A 178 1.04 16.76 0.48
CA ILE A 178 1.13 15.93 -0.73
C ILE A 178 2.57 15.57 -1.16
N ASP A 179 3.58 16.03 -0.42
CA ASP A 179 5.01 15.84 -0.73
C ASP A 179 5.66 14.72 0.11
N GLY A 180 4.86 13.78 0.61
CA GLY A 180 5.31 12.67 1.46
C GLY A 180 4.97 11.30 0.86
N ASN A 181 4.22 10.50 1.62
CA ASN A 181 3.75 9.19 1.15
C ASN A 181 2.83 9.32 -0.05
N ARG A 182 3.11 8.48 -1.04
CA ARG A 182 2.44 8.37 -2.31
C ARG A 182 1.99 6.93 -2.48
N ILE A 183 0.72 6.72 -2.77
CA ILE A 183 0.22 5.40 -3.13
C ILE A 183 0.00 5.35 -4.63
N LEU A 184 0.78 4.50 -5.29
CA LEU A 184 0.52 4.07 -6.66
C LEU A 184 -0.52 2.95 -6.65
N LEU A 185 -1.66 3.18 -7.29
CA LEU A 185 -2.77 2.22 -7.35
C LEU A 185 -3.03 1.78 -8.80
N ILE A 186 -2.90 0.47 -9.03
CA ILE A 186 -3.51 -0.22 -10.17
C ILE A 186 -4.86 -0.76 -9.69
N ASN A 187 -5.95 -0.15 -10.12
CA ASN A 187 -7.27 -0.37 -9.53
C ASN A 187 -8.10 -1.51 -10.18
N GLY A 188 -7.48 -2.35 -11.03
CA GLY A 188 -8.15 -3.50 -11.65
C GLY A 188 -9.35 -3.15 -12.53
N GLY A 189 -9.48 -1.89 -12.98
CA GLY A 189 -10.62 -1.41 -13.75
C GLY A 189 -11.85 -1.02 -12.92
N ALA A 190 -11.73 -0.94 -11.58
CA ALA A 190 -12.84 -0.59 -10.69
C ALA A 190 -13.40 0.84 -10.92
N ALA A 191 -12.56 1.75 -11.42
CA ALA A 191 -12.93 3.11 -11.81
C ALA A 191 -12.10 3.57 -13.01
N ASN A 192 -12.71 4.31 -13.92
CA ASN A 192 -12.08 4.81 -15.16
C ASN A 192 -11.81 6.33 -15.14
N SER A 193 -12.21 7.04 -14.07
CA SER A 193 -11.96 8.46 -13.86
C SER A 193 -11.64 8.73 -12.38
N ALA A 194 -11.06 9.90 -12.10
CA ALA A 194 -10.80 10.33 -10.73
C ALA A 194 -12.11 10.49 -9.95
N ASP A 195 -13.14 11.08 -10.57
CA ASP A 195 -14.46 11.26 -9.96
C ASP A 195 -15.10 9.92 -9.60
N ALA A 196 -15.06 8.94 -10.50
CA ALA A 196 -15.57 7.59 -10.22
C ALA A 196 -14.79 6.91 -9.07
N LEU A 197 -13.49 7.20 -8.94
CA LEU A 197 -12.67 6.68 -7.84
C LEU A 197 -12.99 7.38 -6.51
N TYR A 198 -13.25 8.69 -6.51
CA TYR A 198 -13.75 9.41 -5.34
C TYR A 198 -15.12 8.89 -4.91
N ASP A 199 -16.07 8.72 -5.85
CA ASP A 199 -17.41 8.22 -5.56
C ASP A 199 -17.36 6.79 -4.97
N LEU A 200 -16.53 5.93 -5.56
CA LEU A 200 -16.32 4.57 -5.06
C LEU A 200 -15.80 4.60 -3.63
N LEU A 201 -14.74 5.38 -3.37
CA LEU A 201 -14.14 5.48 -2.04
C LEU A 201 -15.15 6.05 -1.04
N ALA A 202 -15.84 7.15 -1.37
CA ALA A 202 -16.86 7.76 -0.51
C ALA A 202 -17.93 6.74 -0.10
N ALA A 203 -18.43 5.95 -1.06
CA ALA A 203 -19.41 4.90 -0.78
C ALA A 203 -18.85 3.81 0.15
N ARG A 204 -17.61 3.33 -0.10
CA ARG A 204 -17.00 2.26 0.72
C ARG A 204 -16.62 2.72 2.11
N THR A 205 -16.13 3.94 2.25
CA THR A 205 -15.76 4.50 3.55
C THR A 205 -16.98 4.81 4.40
N ALA A 206 -18.07 5.29 3.80
CA ALA A 206 -19.33 5.49 4.52
C ALA A 206 -19.89 4.15 5.04
N GLU A 207 -19.90 3.11 4.21
CA GLU A 207 -20.28 1.75 4.60
C GLU A 207 -19.41 1.22 5.75
N LEU A 208 -18.11 1.49 5.71
CA LEU A 208 -17.14 1.07 6.72
C LEU A 208 -17.36 1.77 8.06
N ASP A 209 -17.50 3.11 8.05
CA ASP A 209 -17.73 3.92 9.26
C ASP A 209 -19.01 3.49 10.00
N ILE A 210 -20.09 3.18 9.26
CA ILE A 210 -21.34 2.64 9.82
C ILE A 210 -21.11 1.32 10.54
N ARG A 211 -20.38 0.40 9.91
CA ARG A 211 -20.14 -0.96 10.45
C ARG A 211 -19.27 -0.97 11.70
N THR A 212 -18.33 -0.04 11.80
CA THR A 212 -17.38 0.01 12.91
C THR A 212 -17.86 0.92 14.05
N LYS A 213 -18.96 1.67 13.85
CA LYS A 213 -19.40 2.73 14.77
C LYS A 213 -18.23 3.67 15.09
N PHE A 214 -17.56 4.22 14.06
CA PHE A 214 -16.51 5.21 14.31
C PHE A 214 -17.13 6.44 14.99
N HIS A 215 -16.76 6.70 16.25
CA HIS A 215 -17.30 7.84 17.00
C HIS A 215 -16.43 9.06 16.73
N SER A 216 -17.01 10.11 16.15
CA SER A 216 -16.41 11.45 16.19
C SER A 216 -16.60 12.02 17.58
N THR A 217 -15.70 11.71 18.52
CA THR A 217 -15.71 12.43 19.80
C THR A 217 -15.46 13.91 19.50
N PRO A 218 -16.26 14.85 20.06
CA PRO A 218 -16.01 16.27 19.90
C PRO A 218 -14.57 16.60 20.25
N ARG A 219 -13.90 17.34 19.35
CA ARG A 219 -12.46 17.61 19.46
C ARG A 219 -12.19 18.48 20.68
N LYS A 220 -11.48 17.97 21.69
CA LYS A 220 -10.87 18.87 22.68
C LYS A 220 -9.70 19.62 22.03
N PRO A 221 -9.49 20.90 22.34
CA PRO A 221 -8.31 21.62 21.89
C PRO A 221 -7.03 20.86 22.26
N GLY A 222 -6.16 20.61 21.25
CA GLY A 222 -4.90 19.88 21.43
C GLY A 222 -4.96 18.35 21.31
N GLU A 223 -6.14 17.72 21.39
CA GLU A 223 -6.26 16.27 21.22
C GLU A 223 -6.13 15.86 19.74
N ARG A 224 -5.27 14.87 19.46
CA ARG A 224 -5.21 14.17 18.16
C ARG A 224 -6.28 13.08 18.15
N ARG A 225 -7.34 13.25 17.35
CA ARG A 225 -8.31 12.18 17.03
C ARG A 225 -8.02 11.56 15.67
N MET A 226 -8.45 10.32 15.46
CA MET A 226 -8.50 9.77 14.12
C MET A 226 -9.57 10.48 13.32
N LEU A 227 -9.28 10.68 12.04
CA LEU A 227 -10.34 10.93 11.07
C LEU A 227 -11.13 9.64 10.87
N SER A 228 -12.45 9.76 10.67
CA SER A 228 -13.25 8.66 10.12
C SER A 228 -12.74 8.30 8.72
N TYR A 229 -13.11 7.14 8.19
CA TYR A 229 -12.71 6.77 6.83
C TYR A 229 -13.23 7.76 5.79
N SER A 230 -14.46 8.25 5.98
CA SER A 230 -15.06 9.25 5.10
C SER A 230 -14.30 10.58 5.17
N GLU A 231 -13.97 11.06 6.38
CA GLU A 231 -13.15 12.26 6.57
C GLU A 231 -11.73 12.10 5.98
N MET A 232 -11.19 10.88 5.93
CA MET A 232 -9.91 10.60 5.27
C MET A 232 -10.04 10.68 3.75
N ALA A 233 -11.11 10.11 3.17
CA ALA A 233 -11.38 10.13 1.73
C ALA A 233 -11.56 11.56 1.19
N GLU A 234 -12.25 12.43 1.94
CA GLU A 234 -12.41 13.86 1.61
C GLU A 234 -11.09 14.64 1.53
N ARG A 235 -10.03 14.12 2.16
CA ARG A 235 -8.70 14.74 2.19
C ARG A 235 -7.73 14.10 1.22
N LEU A 236 -8.21 13.33 0.26
CA LEU A 236 -7.34 12.76 -0.77
C LEU A 236 -7.04 13.75 -1.89
N ALA A 237 -5.89 13.55 -2.52
CA ALA A 237 -5.60 14.04 -3.85
C ALA A 237 -5.36 12.81 -4.73
N ILE A 238 -6.31 12.52 -5.61
CA ILE A 238 -6.27 11.42 -6.57
C ILE A 238 -6.02 12.01 -7.96
N ARG A 239 -5.01 11.50 -8.66
CA ARG A 239 -4.67 11.93 -10.01
C ARG A 239 -4.33 10.72 -10.89
N PRO A 240 -4.68 10.70 -12.17
CA PRO A 240 -4.14 9.70 -13.07
C PRO A 240 -2.63 9.92 -13.21
N VAL A 241 -1.86 8.85 -13.22
CA VAL A 241 -0.44 8.91 -13.57
C VAL A 241 -0.33 9.06 -15.08
N VAL A 242 0.40 10.08 -15.52
CA VAL A 242 0.65 10.36 -16.93
C VAL A 242 2.07 9.92 -17.25
N MET A 243 2.29 9.35 -18.44
CA MET A 243 3.64 8.99 -18.90
C MET A 243 4.52 10.26 -18.90
N PRO A 244 5.58 10.33 -18.08
CA PRO A 244 6.45 11.48 -18.05
C PRO A 244 7.37 11.51 -19.28
N GLU A 245 7.72 12.71 -19.73
CA GLU A 245 8.58 12.92 -20.92
C GLU A 245 10.03 12.44 -20.70
N ASP A 246 10.53 12.57 -19.47
CA ASP A 246 11.91 12.29 -19.07
C ASP A 246 12.08 10.98 -18.27
N GLY A 247 10.97 10.27 -18.01
CA GLY A 247 10.97 9.03 -17.24
C GLY A 247 11.58 7.86 -18.00
N ARG A 248 12.77 7.44 -17.58
CA ARG A 248 13.37 6.16 -17.97
C ARG A 248 12.72 4.99 -17.27
N ILE A 249 12.37 3.93 -18.03
CA ILE A 249 11.92 2.65 -17.47
C ILE A 249 13.06 2.04 -16.64
N MET A 250 12.76 1.77 -15.38
CA MET A 250 13.67 1.09 -14.45
C MET A 250 13.61 -0.41 -14.69
N ASN A 251 14.77 -1.03 -14.92
CA ASN A 251 14.90 -2.47 -15.10
C ASN A 251 16.09 -2.99 -14.30
N ASP A 252 16.23 -4.31 -14.22
CA ASP A 252 17.31 -4.96 -13.46
C ASP A 252 18.72 -4.48 -13.85
N MET A 253 18.90 -4.04 -15.09
CA MET A 253 20.20 -3.57 -15.61
C MET A 253 20.53 -2.12 -15.21
N ASN A 254 19.53 -1.26 -15.02
CA ASN A 254 19.76 0.19 -14.84
C ASN A 254 19.32 0.74 -13.48
N ILE A 255 18.48 0.02 -12.71
CA ILE A 255 17.86 0.54 -11.48
C ILE A 255 18.88 1.03 -10.46
N LYS A 256 19.97 0.28 -10.26
CA LYS A 256 21.03 0.66 -9.31
C LYS A 256 21.70 1.98 -9.70
N ARG A 257 21.91 2.22 -10.99
CA ARG A 257 22.48 3.47 -11.49
C ARG A 257 21.52 4.64 -11.31
N ILE A 258 20.22 4.42 -11.54
CA ILE A 258 19.18 5.44 -11.34
C ILE A 258 19.06 5.79 -9.84
N ARG A 259 19.03 4.78 -8.95
CA ARG A 259 18.99 5.00 -7.49
C ARG A 259 20.24 5.73 -6.97
N ALA A 260 21.43 5.37 -7.43
CA ALA A 260 22.67 6.03 -7.01
C ALA A 260 22.77 7.51 -7.39
N GLN A 261 21.95 7.97 -8.35
CA GLN A 261 21.84 9.39 -8.73
C GLN A 261 20.80 10.14 -7.87
N SER A 262 20.05 9.41 -7.05
CA SER A 262 19.02 9.98 -6.18
C SER A 262 19.60 10.35 -4.82
N SER A 263 18.99 11.34 -4.17
CA SER A 263 19.44 11.89 -2.88
C SER A 263 19.31 10.91 -1.68
N PHE A 264 18.84 9.68 -1.88
CA PHE A 264 18.70 8.66 -0.82
C PHE A 264 20.02 8.03 -0.37
N ASP A 265 21.02 8.00 -1.25
CA ASP A 265 22.28 7.27 -1.03
C ASP A 265 23.46 8.21 -0.66
N VAL A 266 23.19 9.49 -0.37
CA VAL A 266 24.17 10.53 0.01
C VAL A 266 24.11 10.87 1.50
#